data_AF-A0A918J2J6-F1
#
_entry.id   AF-A0A918J2J6-F1
#
_cell.length_a   1.000
_cell.length_b   1.000
_cell.length_c   1.000
_cell.angle_alpha   90.00
_cell.angle_beta   90.00
_cell.angle_gamma   90.00
#
_symmetry.space_group_name_H-M   'P 1'
#
loop_
_entity.id
_entity.type
_entity.pdbx_description
1 polymer ?
#
loop_
_entity_poly.entity_id
_entity_poly.type
_entity_poly.pdbx_seq_one_letter_code
_entity_poly.pdbx_strand_id
1 'polypeptide(L)'
;MRTIHSIPGNLTITPSNSGCILQLERNIEDLHQLEKQFASYIYEPTTYSLFTKSQRIRESLSSLKKSNAELMATLSREKDLKIELFEKTMLQIRSFVDIQKSFDDYCRKIRY
;
A
#
# COMPACT_ATOMS: atom_id res chain seq x y z
N MET A 1 -12.57 28.13 11.88
CA MET A 1 -13.10 26.78 11.64
C MET A 1 -12.00 25.94 10.99
N ARG A 2 -11.44 24.94 11.69
CA ARG A 2 -10.44 24.03 11.13
C ARG A 2 -11.17 22.83 10.53
N THR A 3 -11.05 22.64 9.22
CA THR A 3 -11.53 21.45 8.53
C THR A 3 -10.58 20.29 8.86
N ILE A 4 -11.05 19.38 9.72
CA ILE A 4 -10.38 18.13 10.02
C ILE A 4 -10.62 17.22 8.81
N HIS A 5 -9.65 17.17 7.89
CA HIS A 5 -9.58 16.06 6.95
C HIS A 5 -9.15 14.82 7.75
N SER A 6 -10.12 13.95 8.04
CA SER A 6 -9.91 12.66 8.67
C SER A 6 -8.99 11.81 7.78
N ILE A 7 -7.71 11.76 8.16
CA ILE A 7 -6.74 10.79 7.65
C ILE A 7 -7.09 9.46 8.34
N PRO A 8 -7.25 8.34 7.61
CA PRO A 8 -7.56 7.07 8.25
C PRO A 8 -6.38 6.64 9.13
N GLY A 9 -6.66 6.48 10.43
CA GLY A 9 -5.90 5.64 11.37
C GLY A 9 -4.45 6.05 11.68
N ASN A 10 -4.24 6.78 12.77
CA ASN A 10 -3.01 6.83 13.59
C ASN A 10 -1.70 6.38 12.91
N LEU A 11 -1.14 7.24 12.06
CA LEU A 11 0.27 7.18 11.67
C LEU A 11 1.14 7.83 12.76
N THR A 12 1.05 7.35 14.01
CA THR A 12 2.10 7.60 15.01
C THR A 12 3.22 6.60 14.74
N ILE A 13 3.98 6.83 13.67
CA ILE A 13 5.21 6.07 13.46
C ILE A 13 6.19 6.54 14.52
N THR A 14 6.45 5.68 15.49
CA THR A 14 7.59 5.89 16.40
C THR A 14 8.86 5.86 15.54
N PRO A 15 9.72 6.90 15.57
CA PRO A 15 10.92 6.96 14.76
C PRO A 15 11.96 5.96 15.30
N SER A 16 11.71 4.68 15.05
CA SER A 16 12.57 3.55 15.36
C SER A 16 12.46 2.51 14.24
N ASN A 17 13.48 1.66 14.10
CA ASN A 17 13.44 0.55 13.13
C ASN A 17 12.24 -0.37 13.39
N SER A 18 11.97 -0.71 14.65
CA SER A 18 10.81 -1.51 15.04
C SER A 18 9.48 -0.85 14.68
N GLY A 19 9.36 0.47 14.85
CA GLY A 19 8.17 1.23 14.48
C GLY A 19 7.93 1.24 12.97
N CYS A 20 9.00 1.39 12.19
CA CYS A 20 8.92 1.33 10.72
C CYS A 20 8.56 -0.08 10.25
N ILE A 21 9.17 -1.12 10.81
CA ILE A 21 8.90 -2.52 10.50
C ILE A 21 7.43 -2.85 10.76
N LEU A 22 6.90 -2.50 11.94
CA LEU A 22 5.50 -2.76 12.30
C LEU A 22 4.51 -2.10 11.33
N GLN A 23 4.84 -0.91 10.84
CA GLN A 23 4.01 -0.23 9.83
C GLN A 23 4.10 -0.88 8.46
N LEU A 24 5.28 -1.37 8.07
CA LEU A 24 5.45 -2.12 6.83
C LEU A 24 4.73 -3.48 6.89
N GLU A 25 4.70 -4.14 8.05
CA GLU A 25 3.93 -5.37 8.27
C GLU A 25 2.43 -5.13 8.07
N ARG A 26 1.88 -4.09 8.70
CA ARG A 26 0.48 -3.68 8.51
C ARG A 26 0.17 -3.38 7.05
N ASN A 27 1.06 -2.62 6.39
CA ASN A 27 0.92 -2.31 4.97
C ASN A 27 0.93 -3.60 4.12
N ILE A 28 1.79 -4.56 4.41
CA ILE A 28 1.80 -5.87 3.73
C ILE A 28 0.48 -6.63 3.94
N GLU A 29 -0.07 -6.64 5.15
CA GLU A 29 -1.37 -7.26 5.43
C GLU A 29 -2.50 -6.58 4.63
N ASP A 30 -2.50 -5.25 4.56
CA ASP A 30 -3.48 -4.49 3.79
C ASP A 30 -3.34 -4.76 2.27
N LEU A 31 -2.10 -4.84 1.76
CA LEU A 31 -1.81 -5.24 0.38
C LEU A 31 -2.35 -6.64 0.09
N HIS A 32 -2.18 -7.60 1.01
CA HIS A 32 -2.74 -8.94 0.87
C HIS A 32 -4.27 -8.94 0.85
N GLN A 33 -4.91 -8.09 1.65
CA GLN A 33 -6.38 -7.96 1.62
C GLN A 33 -6.84 -7.42 0.26
N LEU A 34 -6.17 -6.40 -0.28
CA LEU A 34 -6.50 -5.85 -1.59
C LEU A 34 -6.28 -6.87 -2.72
N GLU A 35 -5.22 -7.65 -2.63
CA GLU A 35 -4.90 -8.74 -3.56
C GLU A 35 -6.00 -9.82 -3.55
N LYS A 36 -6.52 -10.19 -2.37
CA LYS A 36 -7.68 -11.09 -2.23
C LYS A 36 -8.94 -10.52 -2.86
N GLN A 37 -9.18 -9.22 -2.73
CA GLN A 37 -10.34 -8.58 -3.38
C GLN A 37 -10.22 -8.71 -4.91
N PHE A 38 -9.06 -8.42 -5.49
CA PHE A 38 -8.84 -8.61 -6.93
C PHE A 38 -9.04 -10.05 -7.41
N ALA A 39 -8.78 -11.06 -6.57
CA ALA A 39 -8.99 -12.46 -6.92
C ALA A 39 -10.48 -12.86 -6.96
N SER A 40 -11.38 -12.03 -6.45
CA SER A 40 -12.82 -12.30 -6.50
C SER A 40 -13.42 -11.97 -7.86
N TYR A 41 -14.31 -12.84 -8.34
CA TYR A 41 -15.08 -12.67 -9.59
C TYR A 41 -15.86 -11.36 -9.65
N ILE A 42 -16.21 -10.76 -8.51
CA ILE A 42 -16.91 -9.46 -8.44
C ILE A 42 -16.07 -8.33 -9.08
N TYR A 43 -14.75 -8.48 -9.09
CA TYR A 43 -13.82 -7.47 -9.59
C TYR A 43 -13.16 -7.90 -10.90
N GLU A 44 -13.73 -8.88 -11.60
CA GLU A 44 -13.22 -9.33 -12.89
C GLU A 44 -13.48 -8.27 -13.97
N PRO A 45 -12.47 -7.91 -14.78
CA PRO A 45 -12.62 -6.88 -15.80
C PRO A 45 -13.48 -7.39 -16.97
N THR A 46 -14.55 -6.65 -17.29
CA THR A 46 -15.45 -6.98 -18.41
C THR A 46 -15.04 -6.36 -19.75
N THR A 47 -14.09 -5.41 -19.73
CA THR A 47 -13.58 -4.74 -20.92
C THR A 47 -12.07 -4.74 -20.94
N TYR A 48 -11.47 -4.63 -22.13
CA TYR A 48 -10.02 -4.53 -22.29
C TYR A 48 -9.40 -3.36 -21.51
N SER A 49 -10.09 -2.22 -21.45
CA SER A 49 -9.64 -1.06 -20.68
C SER A 49 -9.60 -1.34 -19.17
N LEU A 50 -10.61 -2.05 -18.65
CA LEU A 50 -10.67 -2.47 -17.25
C LEU A 50 -9.61 -3.53 -16.96
N PHE A 51 -9.36 -4.44 -17.89
CA PHE A 51 -8.28 -5.43 -17.78
C PHE A 51 -6.92 -4.76 -17.69
N THR A 52 -6.64 -3.81 -18.57
CA THR A 52 -5.36 -3.08 -18.55
C THR A 52 -5.21 -2.31 -17.24
N LYS A 53 -6.29 -1.69 -16.74
CA LYS A 53 -6.27 -0.99 -15.45
C LYS A 53 -6.04 -1.95 -14.28
N SER A 54 -6.74 -3.08 -14.23
CA SER A 54 -6.61 -4.07 -13.16
C SER A 54 -5.21 -4.69 -13.14
N GLN A 55 -4.65 -4.99 -14.32
CA GLN A 55 -3.29 -5.50 -14.45
C GLN A 55 -2.26 -4.52 -13.89
N ARG A 56 -2.33 -3.22 -14.26
CA ARG A 56 -1.42 -2.19 -13.72
C ARG A 56 -1.50 -2.09 -12.20
N ILE A 57 -2.70 -2.18 -11.62
CA ILE A 57 -2.85 -2.12 -10.16
C ILE A 57 -2.22 -3.36 -9.50
N ARG A 58 -2.40 -4.56 -10.09
CA ARG A 58 -1.78 -5.80 -9.59
C ARG A 58 -0.25 -5.77 -9.69
N GLU A 59 0.29 -5.24 -10.77
CA GLU A 59 1.74 -5.05 -10.93
C GLU A 59 2.29 -4.09 -9.87
N SER A 60 1.63 -2.96 -9.64
CA SER A 60 1.99 -2.01 -8.58
C SER A 60 1.91 -2.64 -7.19
N LEU A 61 0.86 -3.42 -6.91
CA LEU A 61 0.69 -4.19 -5.67
C LEU A 61 1.87 -5.13 -5.42
N SER A 62 2.22 -5.94 -6.43
CA SER A 62 3.31 -6.91 -6.35
C SER A 62 4.66 -6.22 -6.14
N SER A 63 4.92 -5.15 -6.88
CA SER A 63 6.14 -4.34 -6.75
C SER A 63 6.27 -3.72 -5.36
N LEU A 64 5.19 -3.13 -4.85
CA LEU A 64 5.17 -2.50 -3.53
C LEU A 64 5.42 -3.52 -2.42
N LYS A 65 4.78 -4.68 -2.49
CA LYS A 65 4.97 -5.79 -1.54
C LYS A 65 6.41 -6.28 -1.50
N LYS A 66 7.04 -6.45 -2.66
CA LYS A 66 8.46 -6.82 -2.77
C LYS A 66 9.35 -5.73 -2.16
N SER A 67 9.12 -4.47 -2.51
CA SER A 67 9.88 -3.33 -1.98
C SER A 67 9.74 -3.20 -0.46
N ASN A 68 8.54 -3.46 0.11
CA ASN A 68 8.32 -3.45 1.54
C ASN A 68 9.10 -4.56 2.25
N ALA A 69 9.13 -5.77 1.69
CA ALA A 69 9.90 -6.88 2.23
C ALA A 69 11.42 -6.61 2.21
N GLU A 70 11.93 -6.01 1.12
CA GLU A 70 13.34 -5.60 1.02
C GLU A 70 13.69 -4.48 2.03
N LEU A 71 12.78 -3.52 2.21
CA LEU A 71 12.96 -2.44 3.18
C LEU A 71 12.94 -2.95 4.63
N MET A 72 12.03 -3.87 4.97
CA MET A 72 12.01 -4.54 6.27
C MET A 72 13.31 -5.31 6.52
N ALA A 73 13.79 -6.08 5.54
CA ALA A 73 15.05 -6.79 5.66
C ALA A 73 16.24 -5.85 5.90
N THR A 74 16.20 -4.65 5.30
CA THR A 74 17.21 -3.60 5.51
C THR A 74 17.10 -3.00 6.92
N LEU A 75 15.91 -2.60 7.34
CA LEU A 75 15.63 -2.05 8.67
C LEU A 75 16.01 -3.00 9.81
N SER A 76 15.85 -4.31 9.61
CA SER A 76 16.24 -5.34 10.60
C SER A 76 17.75 -5.55 10.71
N ARG A 77 18.54 -5.16 9.70
CA ARG A 77 20.01 -5.29 9.71
C ARG A 77 20.69 -4.04 10.28
N GLU A 78 20.06 -2.89 10.12
CA GLU A 78 20.58 -1.61 10.59
C GLU A 78 20.38 -1.47 12.10
N LYS A 79 21.43 -1.01 12.79
CA LYS A 79 21.38 -0.82 14.26
C LYS A 79 20.55 0.41 14.64
N ASP A 80 20.68 1.48 13.87
CA ASP A 80 20.02 2.75 14.09
C ASP A 80 19.11 3.09 12.90
N LEU A 81 18.04 3.85 13.18
CA LEU A 81 17.14 4.31 12.13
C LEU A 81 17.81 5.45 11.34
N LYS A 82 18.14 5.17 10.08
CA LYS A 82 18.58 6.18 9.12
C LYS A 82 17.37 6.96 8.60
N ILE A 83 17.51 8.29 8.47
CA ILE A 83 16.46 9.19 7.96
C ILE A 83 15.95 8.69 6.59
N GLU A 84 16.85 8.28 5.71
CA GLU A 84 16.48 7.75 4.39
C GLU A 84 15.57 6.52 4.46
N LEU A 85 15.76 5.63 5.44
CA LEU A 85 14.93 4.43 5.61
C LEU A 85 13.55 4.78 6.19
N PHE A 86 13.50 5.78 7.07
CA PHE A 86 12.26 6.34 7.57
C PHE A 86 11.45 7.00 6.44
N GLU A 87 12.09 7.84 5.63
CA GLU A 87 11.46 8.49 4.47
C GLU A 87 10.97 7.48 3.44
N LYS A 88 11.77 6.44 3.15
CA LYS A 88 11.34 5.32 2.30
C LYS A 88 10.12 4.63 2.89
N THR A 89 10.08 4.37 4.19
CA THR A 89 8.90 3.77 4.85
C THR A 89 7.65 4.63 4.65
N MET A 90 7.77 5.94 4.84
CA MET A 90 6.68 6.89 4.60
C MET A 90 6.22 6.89 3.13
N LEU A 91 7.16 6.78 2.20
CA LEU A 91 6.86 6.66 0.78
C LEU A 91 6.05 5.39 0.49
N GLN A 92 6.45 4.23 1.04
CA GLN A 92 5.74 2.97 0.84
C GLN A 92 4.29 3.04 1.35
N ILE A 93 4.05 3.71 2.48
CA ILE A 93 2.71 3.92 3.04
C ILE A 93 1.87 4.80 2.10
N ARG A 94 2.44 5.88 1.57
CA ARG A 94 1.74 6.75 0.59
C ARG A 94 1.43 6.01 -0.70
N SER A 95 2.38 5.22 -1.21
CA SER A 95 2.17 4.41 -2.41
C SER A 95 1.04 3.40 -2.25
N PHE A 96 0.85 2.83 -1.05
CA PHE A 96 -0.31 1.99 -0.78
C PHE A 96 -1.62 2.77 -0.89
N VAL A 97 -1.69 3.98 -0.31
CA VAL A 97 -2.89 4.84 -0.41
C VAL A 97 -3.23 5.17 -1.87
N ASP A 98 -2.23 5.44 -2.70
CA ASP A 98 -2.43 5.70 -4.13
C ASP A 98 -2.95 4.47 -4.90
N ILE A 99 -2.45 3.29 -4.56
CA ILE A 99 -2.94 2.01 -5.10
C ILE A 99 -4.39 1.77 -4.68
N GLN A 100 -4.72 1.98 -3.40
CA GLN A 100 -6.07 1.83 -2.87
C GLN A 100 -7.05 2.77 -3.59
N LYS A 101 -6.67 4.04 -3.77
CA LYS A 101 -7.48 4.99 -4.54
C LYS A 101 -7.68 4.53 -5.99
N SER A 102 -6.63 4.03 -6.64
CA SER A 102 -6.69 3.51 -8.01
C SER A 102 -7.62 2.30 -8.11
N PHE A 103 -7.63 1.44 -7.08
CA PHE A 103 -8.55 0.32 -6.93
C PHE A 103 -9.99 0.78 -6.73
N ASP A 104 -10.25 1.73 -5.84
CA ASP A 104 -11.60 2.27 -5.63
C ASP A 104 -12.18 2.86 -6.93
N ASP A 105 -11.36 3.60 -7.67
CA ASP A 105 -11.72 4.13 -8.99
C ASP A 105 -11.88 3.04 -10.07
N TYR A 106 -11.30 1.86 -9.87
CA TYR A 106 -11.53 0.69 -10.72
C TYR A 106 -12.88 0.04 -10.36
N CYS A 107 -13.12 -0.20 -9.08
CA CYS A 107 -14.37 -0.76 -8.55
C CYS A 107 -15.60 0.05 -8.96
N ARG A 108 -15.50 1.38 -8.93
CA ARG A 108 -16.56 2.29 -9.42
C ARG A 108 -16.88 2.07 -10.90
N LYS A 109 -15.93 1.64 -11.73
CA LYS A 109 -16.16 1.42 -13.17
C LYS A 109 -16.65 0.02 -13.51
N ILE A 110 -16.59 -0.92 -12.57
CA ILE A 110 -17.15 -2.28 -12.75
C ILE A 110 -18.62 -2.32 -12.33
N ARG A 111 -18.97 -1.56 -11.29
CA ARG A 111 -20.31 -1.58 -10.69
C ARG A 111 -21.35 -0.72 -11.43
N TYR A 112 -20.95 -0.01 -12.48
CA TYR A 112 -21.80 0.77 -13.39
C TYR A 112 -21.58 0.28 -14.81
#